data_AF-A0A529LEZ0-F1
#
_entry.id   AF-A0A529LEZ0-F1
#
_cell.length_a   1.000
_cell.length_b   1.000
_cell.length_c   1.000
_cell.angle_alpha   90.00
_cell.angle_beta   90.00
_cell.angle_gamma   90.00
#
_symmetry.space_group_name_H-M   'P 1'
#
loop_
_entity.id
_entity.type
_entity.pdbx_description
1 polymer ?
#
loop_
_entity_poly.entity_id
_entity_poly.type
_entity_poly.pdbx_seq_one_letter_code
_entity_poly.pdbx_strand_id
1 'polypeptide(L)'
;KYYDQDMEPLVEVVQDTCGRHDAFALACAAKYYDDIGYPGHTNCSENFNKALADNGVTPRAGWMAINFFFNTAIDAHGVMVSDEPWSRPGDYVLM
;
A
#
# COMPACT_ATOMS: atom_id res chain seq x y z
N LYS A 1 5.62 -8.31 -11.37
CA LYS A 1 4.74 -7.51 -12.26
C LYS A 1 3.48 -7.14 -11.51
N TYR A 2 2.97 -5.94 -11.73
CA TYR A 2 1.65 -5.51 -11.26
C TYR A 2 0.72 -5.34 -12.45
N TYR A 3 -0.52 -5.78 -12.28
CA TYR A 3 -1.50 -5.88 -13.34
C TYR A 3 -2.69 -4.96 -13.06
N ASP A 4 -3.36 -4.51 -14.11
CA ASP A 4 -4.65 -3.86 -13.98
C ASP A 4 -5.81 -4.87 -13.82
N GLN A 5 -7.05 -4.39 -13.92
CA GLN A 5 -8.24 -5.22 -13.78
C GLN A 5 -8.49 -6.14 -14.99
N ASP A 6 -7.90 -5.82 -16.14
CA ASP A 6 -8.01 -6.60 -17.37
C ASP A 6 -6.85 -7.63 -17.50
N MET A 7 -6.05 -7.77 -16.43
CA MET A 7 -4.86 -8.63 -16.36
C MET A 7 -3.73 -8.20 -17.32
N GLU A 8 -3.73 -6.94 -17.75
CA GLU A 8 -2.64 -6.37 -18.52
C GLU A 8 -1.52 -5.88 -17.59
N PRO A 9 -0.24 -6.19 -17.88
CA PRO A 9 0.87 -5.77 -17.03
C PRO A 9 1.11 -4.27 -17.14
N LEU A 10 1.02 -3.55 -16.02
CA LEU A 10 1.26 -2.11 -15.95
C LEU A 10 2.75 -1.80 -15.71
N VAL A 11 3.38 -2.49 -14.77
CA VAL A 11 4.79 -2.30 -14.38
C VAL A 11 5.44 -3.63 -13.99
N GLU A 12 6.77 -3.70 -14.09
CA GLU A 12 7.56 -4.89 -13.78
C GLU A 12 8.67 -4.58 -12.78
N VAL A 13 8.65 -5.23 -11.61
CA VAL A 13 9.79 -5.15 -10.69
C VAL A 13 11.01 -5.80 -11.33
N VAL A 14 12.01 -4.99 -11.67
CA VAL A 14 13.30 -5.40 -12.27
C VAL A 14 14.32 -5.71 -11.19
N GLN A 15 14.28 -4.98 -10.07
CA GLN A 15 15.16 -5.19 -8.93
C GLN A 15 14.47 -4.80 -7.62
N ASP A 16 14.73 -5.56 -6.57
CA ASP A 16 14.24 -5.33 -5.22
C ASP A 16 15.37 -5.69 -4.23
N THR A 17 15.79 -4.70 -3.43
CA THR A 17 16.85 -4.91 -2.43
C THR A 17 16.32 -5.31 -1.04
N CYS A 18 15.01 -5.19 -0.80
CA CYS A 18 14.38 -5.48 0.49
C CYS A 18 13.71 -6.87 0.51
N GLY A 19 12.99 -7.23 -0.56
CA GLY A 19 12.34 -8.53 -0.70
C GLY A 19 11.09 -8.71 0.18
N ARG A 20 10.57 -7.63 0.78
CA ARG A 20 9.47 -7.69 1.74
C ARG A 20 8.49 -6.52 1.56
N HIS A 21 7.32 -6.87 1.03
CA HIS A 21 6.25 -5.96 0.63
C HIS A 21 4.92 -6.72 0.71
N ASP A 22 3.80 -6.00 0.68
CA ASP A 22 2.49 -6.62 0.49
C ASP A 22 1.68 -5.97 -0.62
N ALA A 23 0.78 -6.77 -1.19
CA ALA A 23 -0.20 -6.36 -2.20
C ALA A 23 -1.59 -6.94 -1.89
N PHE A 24 -1.81 -7.39 -0.64
CA PHE A 24 -3.08 -7.96 -0.18
C PHE A 24 -3.85 -7.01 0.72
N ALA A 25 -3.19 -6.03 1.37
CA ALA A 25 -3.84 -5.05 2.22
C ALA A 25 -4.26 -3.80 1.42
N LEU A 26 -5.28 -3.11 1.92
CA LEU A 26 -5.69 -1.80 1.38
C LEU A 26 -4.76 -0.70 1.89
N ALA A 27 -4.66 0.39 1.14
CA ALA A 27 -4.15 1.65 1.68
C ALA A 27 -4.96 2.03 2.94
N CYS A 28 -4.30 2.53 3.98
CA CYS A 28 -5.03 3.05 5.15
C CYS A 28 -5.94 4.21 4.73
N ALA A 29 -7.09 4.32 5.41
CA ALA A 29 -8.16 5.25 5.08
C ALA A 29 -8.73 5.87 6.36
N ALA A 30 -9.41 7.01 6.23
CA ALA A 30 -10.01 7.73 7.36
C ALA A 30 -10.85 6.80 8.26
N LYS A 31 -11.70 5.96 7.66
CA LYS A 31 -12.55 5.01 8.39
C LYS A 31 -11.77 4.11 9.35
N TYR A 32 -10.59 3.62 8.95
CA TYR A 32 -9.77 2.77 9.82
C TYR A 32 -9.45 3.51 11.12
N TYR A 33 -8.98 4.75 11.02
CA TYR A 33 -8.59 5.56 12.17
C TYR A 33 -9.80 6.05 12.97
N ASP A 34 -10.90 6.42 12.31
CA ASP A 34 -12.15 6.76 12.98
C ASP A 34 -12.64 5.61 13.88
N ASP A 35 -12.63 4.37 13.35
CA ASP A 35 -13.09 3.18 14.05
C ASP A 35 -12.21 2.83 15.28
N ILE A 36 -10.91 3.15 15.24
CA ILE A 36 -9.98 2.93 16.36
C ILE A 36 -9.82 4.16 17.28
N GLY A 37 -10.64 5.20 17.09
CA GLY A 37 -10.72 6.35 17.99
C GLY A 37 -9.75 7.51 17.69
N TYR A 38 -9.21 7.59 16.47
CA TYR A 38 -8.29 8.64 16.02
C TYR A 38 -8.88 9.42 14.83
N PRO A 39 -9.99 10.15 14.99
CA PRO A 39 -10.62 10.85 13.88
C PRO A 39 -9.74 11.98 13.32
N GLY A 40 -9.79 12.15 12.00
CA GLY A 40 -9.00 13.17 11.28
C GLY A 40 -7.52 12.85 11.12
N HIS A 41 -7.11 11.60 11.41
CA HIS A 41 -5.73 11.15 11.23
C HIS A 41 -5.33 11.13 9.74
N THR A 42 -4.14 11.66 9.43
CA THR A 42 -3.57 11.61 8.08
C THR A 42 -3.42 10.17 7.60
N ASN A 43 -3.86 9.88 6.38
CA ASN A 43 -3.88 8.52 5.86
C ASN A 43 -3.48 8.45 4.39
N CYS A 44 -3.09 7.25 3.94
CA CYS A 44 -2.61 7.00 2.58
C CYS A 44 -3.66 7.31 1.51
N SER A 45 -4.94 7.04 1.77
CA SER A 45 -6.02 7.31 0.81
C SER A 45 -6.23 8.80 0.56
N GLU A 46 -6.22 9.62 1.61
CA GLU A 46 -6.27 11.09 1.46
C GLU A 46 -5.00 11.65 0.81
N ASN A 47 -3.82 11.15 1.19
CA ASN A 47 -2.56 11.55 0.56
C ASN A 47 -2.55 11.26 -0.94
N PHE A 48 -3.04 10.09 -1.35
CA PHE A 48 -3.21 9.69 -2.75
C PHE A 48 -4.15 10.64 -3.50
N ASN A 49 -5.34 10.89 -2.96
CA ASN A 49 -6.33 11.77 -3.58
C ASN A 49 -5.80 13.20 -3.72
N LYS A 50 -5.09 13.70 -2.70
CA LYS A 50 -4.47 15.03 -2.73
C LYS A 50 -3.37 15.12 -3.79
N ALA A 51 -2.51 14.12 -3.88
CA ALA A 51 -1.41 14.10 -4.85
C ALA A 51 -1.91 14.06 -6.30
N LEU A 52 -3.10 13.50 -6.54
CA LEU A 52 -3.65 13.30 -7.88
C LEU A 52 -4.81 14.24 -8.25
N ALA A 53 -5.15 15.20 -7.37
CA ALA A 53 -6.31 16.09 -7.56
C ALA A 53 -6.30 16.81 -8.91
N ASP A 54 -5.12 17.25 -9.36
CA ASP A 54 -4.97 18.01 -10.62
C ASP A 54 -4.73 17.12 -11.85
N ASN A 55 -4.67 15.79 -11.66
CA ASN A 55 -4.39 14.82 -12.71
C ASN A 55 -5.66 14.14 -13.27
N GLY A 56 -6.85 14.64 -12.92
CA GLY A 56 -8.13 14.10 -13.39
C GLY A 56 -8.47 12.71 -12.84
N VAL A 57 -7.76 12.25 -11.79
CA VAL A 57 -8.02 10.95 -11.16
C VAL A 57 -9.16 11.08 -10.17
N THR A 58 -10.19 10.24 -10.31
CA THR A 58 -11.32 10.21 -9.39
C THR A 58 -10.85 9.81 -7.98
N PRO A 59 -11.19 10.60 -6.93
CA PRO A 59 -10.84 10.27 -5.56
C PRO A 59 -11.39 8.91 -5.10
N ARG A 60 -10.63 8.24 -4.23
CA ARG A 60 -10.99 6.92 -3.67
C ARG A 60 -11.03 6.97 -2.15
N ALA A 61 -12.07 6.41 -1.55
CA ALA A 61 -12.19 6.29 -0.09
C ALA A 61 -11.27 5.19 0.50
N GLY A 62 -10.81 4.27 -0.34
CA GLY A 62 -9.88 3.19 -0.04
C GLY A 62 -9.57 2.43 -1.33
N TRP A 63 -8.41 1.79 -1.42
CA TRP A 63 -7.96 1.12 -2.65
C TRP A 63 -6.90 0.06 -2.35
N MET A 64 -6.78 -0.93 -3.25
CA MET A 64 -5.74 -1.96 -3.18
C MET A 64 -4.38 -1.31 -3.47
N ALA A 65 -3.51 -1.28 -2.47
CA ALA A 65 -2.20 -0.67 -2.57
C ALA A 65 -1.12 -1.71 -2.79
N ILE A 66 0.00 -1.24 -3.32
CA ILE A 66 1.27 -1.95 -3.22
C ILE A 66 2.00 -1.31 -2.05
N ASN A 67 2.01 -1.98 -0.91
CA ASN A 67 2.63 -1.47 0.31
C ASN A 67 4.11 -1.86 0.31
N PHE A 68 4.93 -1.06 -0.39
CA PHE A 68 6.36 -1.31 -0.42
C PHE A 68 6.98 -1.17 0.98
N PHE A 69 7.86 -2.12 1.35
CA PHE A 69 8.62 -2.18 2.58
C PHE A 69 7.81 -2.53 3.83
N PHE A 70 6.52 -2.82 3.68
CA PHE A 70 5.70 -3.34 4.77
C PHE A 70 6.07 -4.80 5.07
N ASN A 71 6.37 -5.08 6.35
CA ASN A 71 6.58 -6.43 6.85
C ASN A 71 5.27 -6.98 7.42
N THR A 72 4.33 -7.27 6.54
CA THR A 72 3.03 -7.87 6.88
C THR A 72 2.94 -9.29 6.34
N ALA A 73 2.14 -10.12 6.99
CA ALA A 73 1.84 -11.48 6.53
C ALA A 73 0.42 -11.89 6.94
N ILE A 74 -0.08 -12.94 6.28
CA ILE A 74 -1.23 -13.70 6.74
C ILE A 74 -0.68 -15.01 7.33
N ASP A 75 -0.96 -15.27 8.60
CA ASP A 75 -0.50 -16.49 9.27
C ASP A 75 -1.32 -17.73 8.87
N ALA A 76 -0.97 -18.89 9.44
CA ALA A 76 -1.65 -20.16 9.15
C ALA A 76 -3.14 -20.18 9.59
N HIS A 77 -3.57 -19.21 10.40
CA HIS A 77 -4.95 -19.05 10.86
C HIS A 77 -5.72 -17.99 10.07
N GLY A 78 -5.09 -17.36 9.07
CA GLY A 78 -5.71 -16.29 8.30
C GLY A 78 -5.66 -14.93 8.98
N VAL A 79 -4.89 -14.78 10.05
CA VAL A 79 -4.75 -13.51 10.77
C VAL A 79 -3.69 -12.66 10.09
N MET A 80 -4.01 -11.39 9.85
CA MET A 80 -3.03 -10.41 9.39
C MET A 80 -2.13 -10.02 10.56
N VAL A 81 -0.82 -10.19 10.37
CA VAL A 81 0.22 -9.77 11.30
C VAL A 81 1.10 -8.71 10.64
N SER A 82 1.65 -7.82 11.46
CA SER A 82 2.60 -6.78 11.04
C SER A 82 3.74 -6.74 12.04
N ASP A 83 4.94 -6.47 11.53
CA ASP A 83 6.16 -6.31 12.32
C ASP A 83 7.04 -5.20 11.72
N GLU A 84 8.18 -4.93 12.33
CA GLU A 84 9.12 -3.90 11.86
C GLU A 84 9.56 -4.16 10.40
N PRO A 85 9.59 -3.11 9.55
CA PRO A 85 10.13 -3.21 8.20
C PRO A 85 11.56 -3.77 8.17
N TRP A 86 11.86 -4.60 7.17
CA TRP A 86 13.23 -5.09 6.95
C TRP A 86 14.12 -4.10 6.22
N SER A 87 13.51 -3.07 5.61
CA SER A 87 14.21 -2.08 4.82
C SER A 87 15.17 -1.24 5.66
N ARG A 88 16.22 -0.78 4.99
CA ARG A 88 17.26 0.10 5.53
C ARG A 88 17.39 1.33 4.64
N PRO A 89 17.98 2.42 5.16
CA PRO A 89 18.33 3.56 4.32
C PRO A 89 19.16 3.13 3.11
N GLY A 90 18.68 3.44 1.91
CA GLY A 90 19.32 3.05 0.64
C GLY A 90 18.66 1.86 -0.06
N ASP A 91 17.73 1.14 0.59
CA ASP A 91 16.94 0.12 -0.09
C ASP A 91 15.98 0.72 -1.12
N TYR A 92 15.75 -0.01 -2.21
CA TYR A 92 14.90 0.43 -3.31
C TYR A 92 14.23 -0.73 -4.05
N VAL A 93 13.17 -0.37 -4.76
CA VAL A 93 12.52 -1.22 -5.77
C VAL A 93 12.59 -0.47 -7.10
N LEU A 94 13.09 -1.13 -8.14
CA LEU A 94 13.14 -0.63 -9.52
C LEU A 94 12.03 -1.31 -10.32
N MET A 95 11.22 -0.50 -11.03
CA MET A 95 10.02 -0.93 -11.77
C MET A 95 9.99 -0.39 -13.19
#